data_AF-A0A6S6Z354-F1
#
_entry.id   AF-A0A6S6Z354-F1
#
_cell.length_a   1.000
_cell.length_b   1.000
_cell.length_c   1.000
_cell.angle_alpha   90.00
_cell.angle_beta   90.00
_cell.angle_gamma   90.00
#
_symmetry.space_group_name_H-M   'P 1'
#
loop_
_entity.id
_entity.type
_entity.pdbx_description
1 polymer ?
#
loop_
_entity_poly.entity_id
_entity_poly.type
_entity_poly.pdbx_seq_one_letter_code
_entity_poly.pdbx_strand_id
1 'polypeptide(L)'
;MILYRVVLPAMLLFVLFAAYSGSAVAACTDKKIRSMSDEGKSVKAIARACAMPQAKVQAVIDSDDSDDTAAASALDATPAIKKLPSGAGLASCDCQGTVPYGDKAPELRCQSGVSIATPCAGYCPPRGIAPWRRVCS
;
A
#
# COMPACT_ATOMS: atom_id res chain seq x y z
N MET A 1 58.11 10.39 -11.82
CA MET A 1 57.18 9.30 -11.45
C MET A 1 56.54 9.44 -10.05
N ILE A 2 56.56 10.63 -9.42
CA ILE A 2 55.95 10.84 -8.08
C ILE A 2 54.60 11.58 -8.18
N LEU A 3 54.43 12.43 -9.20
CA LEU A 3 53.20 13.21 -9.42
C LEU A 3 51.96 12.34 -9.70
N TYR A 4 52.10 11.22 -10.42
CA TYR A 4 50.96 10.33 -10.73
C TYR A 4 50.46 9.51 -9.54
N ARG A 5 51.28 9.30 -8.50
CA ARG A 5 50.89 8.50 -7.32
C ARG A 5 49.96 9.24 -6.37
N VAL A 6 49.98 10.58 -6.38
CA VAL A 6 49.11 11.42 -5.53
C VAL A 6 47.85 11.85 -6.27
N VAL A 7 47.93 12.01 -7.60
CA VAL A 7 46.77 12.39 -8.42
C VAL A 7 45.73 11.28 -8.53
N LEU A 8 46.16 10.01 -8.53
CA LEU A 8 45.25 8.86 -8.63
C LEU A 8 44.29 8.72 -7.43
N PRO A 9 44.74 8.77 -6.16
CA PRO A 9 43.82 8.73 -5.01
C PRO A 9 42.97 10.00 -4.89
N ALA A 10 43.47 11.17 -5.32
CA ALA A 10 42.71 12.42 -5.32
C ALA A 10 41.56 12.40 -6.35
N MET A 11 41.79 11.84 -7.54
CA MET A 11 40.74 11.60 -8.55
C MET A 11 39.70 10.59 -8.08
N LEU A 12 40.14 9.50 -7.43
CA LEU A 12 39.23 8.48 -6.90
C LEU A 12 38.34 9.03 -5.77
N LEU A 13 38.90 9.88 -4.90
CA LEU A 13 38.12 10.61 -3.89
C LEU A 13 37.11 11.59 -4.51
N PHE A 14 37.45 12.27 -5.61
CA PHE A 14 36.52 13.18 -6.29
C PHE A 14 35.35 12.45 -6.96
N VAL A 15 35.59 11.27 -7.53
CA VAL A 15 34.52 10.42 -8.11
C VAL A 15 33.62 9.85 -7.01
N LEU A 16 34.18 9.45 -5.86
CA LEU A 16 33.39 9.06 -4.69
C LEU A 16 32.59 10.24 -4.12
N PHE A 17 33.13 11.46 -4.12
CA PHE A 17 32.40 12.66 -3.66
C PHE A 17 31.28 13.09 -4.62
N ALA A 18 31.42 12.85 -5.92
CA ALA A 18 30.35 13.10 -6.89
C ALA A 18 29.20 12.07 -6.80
N ALA A 19 29.51 10.81 -6.47
CA ALA A 19 28.52 9.79 -6.13
C ALA A 19 27.90 10.01 -4.73
N TYR A 20 28.65 10.65 -3.83
CA TYR A 20 28.17 11.28 -2.61
C TYR A 20 27.63 12.69 -2.92
N SER A 21 26.85 12.80 -3.99
CA SER A 21 25.83 13.84 -4.07
C SER A 21 24.91 13.56 -2.89
N GLY A 22 25.28 14.12 -1.74
CA GLY A 22 24.50 14.06 -0.53
C GLY A 22 23.12 14.48 -0.95
N SER A 23 22.21 13.51 -0.96
CA SER A 23 20.80 13.77 -0.85
C SER A 23 20.68 14.47 0.49
N ALA A 24 20.90 15.79 0.47
CA ALA A 24 20.36 16.71 1.44
C ALA A 24 18.93 16.22 1.59
N VAL A 25 18.67 15.60 2.73
CA VAL A 25 17.40 14.99 3.10
C VAL A 25 16.43 16.12 3.40
N ALA A 26 16.22 16.99 2.41
CA ALA A 26 15.01 17.72 2.26
C ALA A 26 14.00 16.67 1.83
N ALA A 27 13.39 16.01 2.81
CA ALA A 27 12.05 15.48 2.68
C ALA A 27 11.28 16.46 1.78
N CYS A 28 10.93 16.06 0.56
CA CYS A 28 10.16 16.93 -0.34
C CYS A 28 8.99 17.51 0.44
N THR A 29 8.81 18.83 0.33
CA THR A 29 7.63 19.47 0.89
C THR A 29 6.39 18.92 0.18
N ASP A 30 5.27 18.85 0.89
CA ASP A 30 4.02 18.30 0.35
C ASP A 30 3.61 19.00 -0.94
N LYS A 31 3.85 20.32 -1.01
CA LYS A 31 3.68 21.15 -2.22
C LYS A 31 4.50 20.65 -3.42
N LYS A 32 5.73 20.17 -3.20
CA LYS A 32 6.56 19.65 -4.29
C LYS A 32 6.09 18.27 -4.75
N ILE A 33 5.68 17.41 -3.82
CA ILE A 33 5.08 16.10 -4.12
C ILE A 33 3.85 16.28 -5.01
N ARG A 34 2.96 17.21 -4.64
CA ARG A 34 1.78 17.59 -5.43
C ARG A 34 2.14 18.06 -6.83
N SER A 35 3.06 19.02 -6.95
CA SER A 35 3.49 19.49 -8.29
C SER A 35 4.01 18.37 -9.19
N MET A 36 4.70 17.37 -8.63
CA MET A 36 5.16 16.24 -9.42
C MET A 36 4.05 15.25 -9.78
N SER A 37 3.02 15.13 -8.94
CA SER A 37 1.82 14.35 -9.24
C SER A 37 1.02 15.01 -10.38
N ASP A 38 0.83 16.32 -10.34
CA ASP A 38 0.15 17.11 -11.39
C ASP A 38 0.87 17.02 -12.73
N GLU A 39 2.21 16.94 -12.71
CA GLU A 39 3.05 16.67 -13.89
C GLU A 39 2.89 15.22 -14.44
N GLY A 40 2.05 14.38 -13.82
CA GLY A 40 1.78 13.00 -14.24
C GLY A 40 2.86 11.99 -13.82
N LYS A 41 3.76 12.35 -12.90
CA LYS A 41 4.78 11.40 -12.42
C LYS A 41 4.15 10.38 -11.47
N SER A 42 4.50 9.12 -11.66
CA SER A 42 4.01 8.05 -10.78
C SER A 42 4.50 8.22 -9.34
N VAL A 43 3.68 7.77 -8.38
CA VAL A 43 3.97 7.75 -6.92
C VAL A 43 5.32 7.09 -6.63
N LYS A 44 5.70 6.06 -7.39
CA LYS A 44 6.99 5.37 -7.29
C LYS A 44 8.16 6.25 -7.73
N ALA A 45 7.99 7.07 -8.78
CA ALA A 45 9.00 8.01 -9.24
C ALA A 45 9.15 9.18 -8.26
N ILE A 46 8.04 9.68 -7.72
CA ILE A 46 8.02 10.75 -6.72
C ILE A 46 8.67 10.28 -5.41
N ALA A 47 8.33 9.08 -4.93
CA ALA A 47 8.94 8.47 -3.74
C ALA A 47 10.45 8.32 -3.87
N ARG A 48 10.94 7.93 -5.05
CA ARG A 48 12.38 7.83 -5.34
C ARG A 48 13.05 9.20 -5.42
N ALA A 49 12.41 10.19 -6.03
CA ALA A 49 12.94 11.55 -6.13
C ALA A 49 12.98 12.27 -4.77
N CYS A 50 12.04 11.95 -3.87
CA CYS A 50 11.88 12.58 -2.57
C CYS A 50 12.46 11.76 -1.40
N ALA A 51 13.08 10.61 -1.69
CA ALA A 51 13.56 9.64 -0.68
C ALA A 51 12.52 9.33 0.41
N MET A 52 11.24 9.29 0.03
CA MET A 52 10.12 9.04 0.93
C MET A 52 9.48 7.68 0.66
N PRO A 53 8.83 7.05 1.66
CA PRO A 53 8.05 5.85 1.43
C PRO A 53 6.84 6.18 0.55
N GLN A 54 6.48 5.27 -0.36
CA GLN A 54 5.36 5.44 -1.29
C GLN A 54 4.04 5.73 -0.56
N ALA A 55 3.83 5.14 0.62
CA ALA A 55 2.66 5.41 1.45
C ALA A 55 2.52 6.88 1.86
N LYS A 56 3.65 7.57 2.13
CA LYS A 56 3.64 8.99 2.52
C LYS A 56 3.38 9.90 1.32
N VAL A 57 3.92 9.55 0.16
CA VAL A 57 3.65 10.28 -1.10
C VAL A 57 2.18 10.13 -1.51
N GLN A 58 1.65 8.91 -1.42
CA GLN A 58 0.25 8.60 -1.71
C GLN A 58 -0.69 9.41 -0.80
N ALA A 59 -0.43 9.42 0.51
CA ALA A 59 -1.22 10.19 1.47
C ALA A 59 -1.27 11.70 1.16
N VAL A 60 -0.16 12.28 0.68
CA VAL A 60 -0.10 13.71 0.32
C VAL A 60 -0.91 14.04 -0.94
N ILE A 61 -0.99 13.09 -1.88
CA ILE A 61 -1.79 13.20 -3.11
C ILE A 61 -3.27 13.05 -2.77
N ASP A 62 -3.65 12.01 -2.00
CA ASP A 62 -5.05 11.75 -1.61
C ASP A 62 -5.63 12.85 -0.69
N SER A 63 -4.79 13.60 0.03
CA SER A 63 -5.24 14.69 0.90
C SER A 63 -5.75 15.92 0.14
N ASP A 64 -5.47 16.07 -1.17
CA ASP A 64 -5.93 17.21 -1.98
C ASP A 64 -7.35 16.99 -2.54
N ASP A 65 -7.70 15.73 -2.85
CA ASP A 65 -9.05 15.34 -3.32
C ASP A 65 -10.15 15.43 -2.23
N SER A 66 -9.77 15.71 -0.97
CA SER A 66 -10.67 15.63 0.19
C SER A 66 -11.18 16.98 0.72
N ASP A 67 -10.85 18.12 0.10
CA ASP A 67 -11.14 19.45 0.65
C ASP A 67 -12.56 20.02 0.39
N ASP A 68 -13.52 19.20 -0.10
CA ASP A 68 -14.93 19.62 -0.30
C ASP A 68 -15.97 18.71 0.39
N THR A 69 -15.61 18.06 1.50
CA THR A 69 -16.63 17.51 2.43
C THR A 69 -16.17 17.58 3.89
N ALA A 70 -16.14 18.80 4.43
CA ALA A 70 -16.03 19.04 5.86
C ALA A 70 -17.35 18.69 6.57
N ALA A 71 -17.35 17.58 7.32
CA ALA A 71 -18.06 17.45 8.61
C ALA A 71 -17.66 16.16 9.35
N ALA A 72 -16.56 16.23 10.12
CA ALA A 72 -16.48 15.84 11.55
C ALA A 72 -15.04 15.48 11.97
N SER A 73 -14.30 16.51 12.41
CA SER A 73 -13.30 16.47 13.48
C SER A 73 -13.81 15.71 14.72
N ALA A 74 -13.03 15.11 15.61
CA ALA A 74 -11.60 14.84 15.73
C ALA A 74 -11.44 13.93 16.98
N LEU A 75 -10.28 13.25 17.04
CA LEU A 75 -9.69 12.51 18.16
C LEU A 75 -10.22 11.08 18.37
N ASP A 76 -9.33 10.12 18.12
CA ASP A 76 -9.50 8.68 18.34
C ASP A 76 -10.55 7.97 17.46
N ALA A 77 -10.24 7.94 16.17
CA ALA A 77 -10.68 6.84 15.34
C ALA A 77 -9.56 6.60 14.31
N THR A 78 -8.84 5.48 14.44
CA THR A 78 -8.62 4.57 13.30
C THR A 78 -9.75 4.83 12.32
N PRO A 79 -9.60 4.90 10.97
CA PRO A 79 -10.79 4.73 10.15
C PRO A 79 -11.48 3.55 10.82
N ALA A 80 -12.72 3.72 11.26
CA ALA A 80 -13.54 2.56 11.35
C ALA A 80 -13.56 2.14 9.86
N ILE A 81 -12.49 1.45 9.38
CA ILE A 81 -12.57 0.16 8.78
C ILE A 81 -13.60 -0.46 9.67
N LYS A 82 -14.87 -0.22 9.31
CA LYS A 82 -16.03 -0.77 9.96
C LYS A 82 -15.76 -2.21 9.66
N LYS A 83 -15.02 -2.83 10.57
CA LYS A 83 -14.57 -4.20 10.44
C LYS A 83 -15.87 -4.91 10.11
N LEU A 84 -15.80 -5.76 9.10
CA LEU A 84 -16.98 -6.33 8.52
C LEU A 84 -17.77 -7.01 9.66
N PRO A 85 -19.06 -6.67 9.83
CA PRO A 85 -19.88 -7.29 10.86
C PRO A 85 -20.01 -8.79 10.57
N SER A 86 -20.36 -9.57 11.58
CA SER A 86 -20.64 -11.00 11.40
C SER A 86 -21.67 -11.20 10.28
N GLY A 87 -21.40 -12.16 9.39
CA GLY A 87 -22.18 -12.43 8.18
C GLY A 87 -21.80 -11.64 6.94
N ALA A 88 -20.96 -10.61 7.05
CA ALA A 88 -20.52 -9.86 5.88
C ALA A 88 -19.56 -10.70 5.01
N GLY A 89 -19.80 -10.72 3.70
CA GLY A 89 -18.99 -11.46 2.73
C GLY A 89 -17.65 -10.77 2.48
N LEU A 90 -16.56 -11.52 2.56
CA LEU A 90 -15.21 -11.03 2.30
C LEU A 90 -14.86 -10.99 0.81
N ALA A 91 -15.45 -11.93 0.07
CA ALA A 91 -15.33 -12.11 -1.36
C ALA A 91 -16.66 -12.65 -1.93
N SER A 92 -16.81 -12.54 -3.25
CA SER A 92 -17.84 -13.25 -4.01
C SER A 92 -17.65 -14.77 -3.89
N CYS A 93 -18.65 -15.52 -4.32
CA CYS A 93 -18.59 -16.98 -4.31
C CYS A 93 -17.42 -17.49 -5.17
N ASP A 94 -16.53 -18.22 -4.52
CA ASP A 94 -15.35 -18.84 -5.10
C ASP A 94 -15.67 -20.27 -5.57
N CYS A 95 -15.15 -20.59 -6.74
CA CYS A 95 -15.20 -21.91 -7.36
C CYS A 95 -13.88 -22.68 -7.25
N GLN A 96 -12.91 -22.12 -6.53
CA GLN A 96 -11.59 -22.73 -6.39
C GLN A 96 -11.59 -23.71 -5.23
N GLY A 97 -11.48 -25.00 -5.57
CA GLY A 97 -11.37 -26.08 -4.60
C GLY A 97 -12.63 -26.30 -3.78
N THR A 98 -12.51 -27.21 -2.81
CA THR A 98 -13.58 -27.56 -1.88
C THR A 98 -13.12 -27.21 -0.48
N VAL A 99 -13.83 -26.28 0.19
CA VAL A 99 -13.56 -25.94 1.58
C VAL A 99 -14.71 -26.45 2.45
N PRO A 100 -14.42 -27.15 3.57
CA PRO A 100 -15.46 -27.62 4.47
C PRO A 100 -16.30 -26.46 4.99
N TYR A 101 -17.62 -26.63 5.05
CA TYR A 101 -18.49 -25.65 5.69
C TYR A 101 -18.10 -25.47 7.16
N GLY A 102 -18.03 -24.22 7.61
CA GLY A 102 -17.65 -23.91 8.99
C GLY A 102 -16.15 -23.73 9.21
N ASP A 103 -15.31 -23.97 8.19
CA ASP A 103 -13.85 -23.78 8.28
C ASP A 103 -13.49 -22.33 8.62
N LYS A 104 -12.74 -22.13 9.71
CA LYS A 104 -12.36 -20.82 10.24
C LYS A 104 -10.96 -20.42 9.78
N ALA A 105 -10.80 -19.21 9.26
CA ALA A 105 -9.49 -18.64 8.94
C ALA A 105 -9.31 -17.24 9.55
N PRO A 106 -8.07 -16.87 9.94
CA PRO A 106 -7.79 -15.53 10.45
C PRO A 106 -8.04 -14.48 9.36
N GLU A 107 -8.82 -13.46 9.71
CA GLU A 107 -9.22 -12.40 8.77
C GLU A 107 -9.30 -11.04 9.48
N LEU A 108 -8.33 -10.18 9.19
CA LEU A 108 -8.16 -8.86 9.81
C LEU A 108 -9.28 -7.88 9.41
N ARG A 109 -9.97 -8.17 8.32
CA ARG A 109 -11.10 -7.38 7.83
C ARG A 109 -12.37 -7.59 8.67
N CYS A 110 -12.51 -8.71 9.38
CA CYS A 110 -13.67 -9.04 10.21
C CYS A 110 -13.57 -8.47 11.63
N GLN A 111 -14.71 -8.12 12.25
CA GLN A 111 -14.73 -7.66 13.66
C GLN A 111 -14.19 -8.72 14.62
N SER A 112 -14.60 -9.97 14.41
CA SER A 112 -14.17 -11.14 15.16
C SER A 112 -12.73 -11.56 14.85
N GLY A 113 -12.08 -10.95 13.86
CA GLY A 113 -10.75 -11.35 13.40
C GLY A 113 -10.72 -12.70 12.68
N VAL A 114 -11.89 -13.30 12.42
CA VAL A 114 -12.01 -14.62 11.78
C VAL A 114 -13.12 -14.63 10.75
N SER A 115 -12.93 -15.47 9.73
CA SER A 115 -13.90 -15.74 8.67
C SER A 115 -14.28 -17.21 8.65
N ILE A 116 -15.50 -17.52 8.24
CA ILE A 116 -16.04 -18.88 8.09
C ILE A 116 -16.34 -19.15 6.61
N ALA A 117 -15.96 -20.33 6.13
CA ALA A 117 -16.41 -20.83 4.84
C ALA A 117 -17.90 -21.18 4.88
N THR A 118 -18.69 -20.52 4.02
CA THR A 118 -20.14 -20.67 3.91
C THR A 118 -20.52 -21.04 2.48
N PRO A 119 -21.45 -21.99 2.25
CA PRO A 119 -21.91 -22.33 0.92
C PRO A 119 -22.59 -21.14 0.26
N CYS A 120 -22.42 -21.07 -1.05
CA CYS A 120 -23.11 -20.13 -1.90
C CYS A 120 -24.21 -20.82 -2.70
N ALA A 121 -25.25 -20.07 -3.03
CA ALA A 121 -26.19 -20.47 -4.07
C ALA A 121 -25.46 -20.38 -5.43
N GLY A 122 -25.40 -21.49 -6.15
CA GLY A 122 -24.80 -21.54 -7.49
C GLY A 122 -24.16 -22.88 -7.79
N TYR A 123 -23.48 -22.94 -8.94
CA TYR A 123 -22.80 -24.14 -9.42
C TYR A 123 -21.52 -23.73 -10.15
N CYS A 124 -20.41 -24.41 -9.85
CA CYS A 124 -19.12 -24.16 -10.50
C CYS A 124 -18.85 -25.19 -11.61
N PRO A 125 -18.83 -24.79 -12.89
CA PRO A 125 -18.42 -25.66 -13.99
C PRO A 125 -16.90 -25.89 -13.99
N PRO A 126 -16.37 -26.99 -14.57
CA PRO A 126 -17.06 -28.15 -15.14
C PRO A 126 -17.26 -29.32 -14.14
N ARG A 127 -16.71 -29.20 -12.93
CA ARG A 127 -16.65 -30.29 -11.93
C ARG A 127 -17.86 -30.34 -10.98
N GLY A 128 -18.73 -29.33 -11.03
CA GLY A 128 -19.93 -29.27 -10.20
C GLY A 128 -19.70 -29.15 -8.71
N ILE A 129 -18.61 -28.50 -8.35
CA ILE A 129 -18.29 -28.22 -6.96
C ILE A 129 -19.28 -27.15 -6.47
N ALA A 130 -19.83 -27.34 -5.28
CA ALA A 130 -20.67 -26.35 -4.64
C ALA A 130 -19.82 -25.09 -4.38
N PRO A 131 -20.20 -23.92 -4.93
CA PRO A 131 -19.47 -22.69 -4.67
C PRO A 131 -19.53 -22.38 -3.18
N TRP A 132 -18.47 -21.76 -2.70
CA TRP A 132 -18.36 -21.35 -1.30
C TRP A 132 -17.82 -19.92 -1.24
N ARG A 133 -17.99 -19.24 -0.11
CA ARG A 133 -17.37 -17.93 0.14
C ARG A 133 -16.94 -17.84 1.58
N ARG A 134 -16.01 -16.92 1.87
CA ARG A 134 -15.71 -16.54 3.25
C ARG A 134 -16.63 -15.41 3.70
N VAL A 135 -17.23 -15.58 4.88
CA VAL A 135 -18.01 -14.56 5.57
C VAL A 135 -17.40 -14.31 6.93
N CYS A 136 -17.54 -13.10 7.48
CA CYS A 136 -17.09 -12.84 8.85
C CYS A 136 -17.90 -13.63 9.87
N SER A 137 -17.25 -14.20 10.88
CA SER A 137 -17.91 -14.89 11.99
C SER A 137 -18.42 -13.94 13.04
#